data_AF-A0AAN8UUN0-F1
#
_entry.id   AF-A0AAN8UUN0-F1
#
_cell.length_a   1.000
_cell.length_b   1.000
_cell.length_c   1.000
_cell.angle_alpha   90.00
_cell.angle_beta   90.00
_cell.angle_gamma   90.00
#
_symmetry.space_group_name_H-M   'P 1'
#
loop_
_entity.id
_entity.type
_entity.pdbx_description
1 polymer ?
#
loop_
_entity_poly.entity_id
_entity_poly.type
_entity_poly.pdbx_seq_one_letter_code
_entity_poly.pdbx_strand_id
1 'polypeptide(L)'
;MNVAESGCNYVFTFELPGVAMKDVRVEVTRTNLVVKGKRSIQWWHEKSRQQDSMSAYHKMEIMEGPYHVIWPLPANANKDHISAEFVYGRIATDHDT
;
A
#
# COMPACT_ATOMS: atom_id res chain seq x y z
N MET A 1 2.28 -3.22 -8.32
CA MET A 1 3.66 -2.71 -8.20
C MET A 1 4.13 -2.36 -9.59
N ASN A 2 4.74 -1.19 -9.75
CA ASN A 2 5.40 -0.77 -10.98
C ASN A 2 6.87 -0.44 -10.67
N VAL A 3 7.76 -0.79 -11.61
CA VAL A 3 9.19 -0.47 -11.52
C VAL A 3 9.57 0.31 -12.77
N ALA A 4 10.14 1.50 -12.59
CA ALA A 4 10.65 2.33 -13.66
C ALA A 4 12.14 2.58 -13.46
N GLU A 5 12.90 2.56 -14.54
CA GLU A 5 14.31 2.94 -14.55
C GLU A 5 14.43 4.37 -15.10
N SER A 6 15.18 5.22 -14.41
CA SER A 6 15.43 6.60 -14.80
C SER A 6 16.91 6.90 -14.64
N GLY A 7 17.67 6.73 -15.72
CA GLY A 7 19.14 6.83 -15.69
C GLY A 7 19.74 5.75 -14.80
N CYS A 8 20.46 6.13 -13.76
CA CYS A 8 21.06 5.19 -12.80
C CYS A 8 20.14 4.88 -11.59
N ASN A 9 18.88 5.34 -11.61
CA ASN A 9 17.95 5.22 -10.50
C ASN A 9 16.80 4.26 -10.83
N TYR A 10 16.32 3.55 -9.81
CA TYR A 10 15.12 2.71 -9.90
C TYR A 10 14.02 3.31 -9.03
N VAL A 11 12.84 3.54 -9.61
CA VAL A 11 11.67 4.06 -8.93
C VAL A 11 10.64 2.95 -8.78
N PHE A 12 10.31 2.62 -7.53
CA PHE A 12 9.32 1.61 -7.18
C PHE A 12 8.02 2.27 -6.75
N THR A 13 6.93 1.91 -7.41
CA THR A 13 5.59 2.39 -7.05
C THR A 13 4.74 1.24 -6.54
N PHE A 14 4.27 1.35 -5.29
CA PHE A 14 3.38 0.38 -4.65
C PHE A 14 2.04 1.03 -4.38
N GLU A 15 0.99 0.47 -4.98
CA GLU A 15 -0.39 0.85 -4.67
C GLU A 15 -0.88 -0.05 -3.54
N LEU A 16 -1.10 0.54 -2.36
CA LEU A 16 -1.52 -0.16 -1.15
C LEU A 16 -2.88 0.38 -0.66
N PRO A 17 -3.99 0.05 -1.36
CA PRO A 17 -5.30 0.60 -1.04
C PRO A 17 -5.80 0.10 0.33
N GLY A 18 -6.25 1.04 1.17
CA GLY A 18 -6.80 0.73 2.49
C GLY A 18 -5.75 0.33 3.53
N VAL A 19 -4.45 0.46 3.24
CA VAL A 19 -3.38 0.27 4.22
C VAL A 19 -3.03 1.64 4.80
N ALA A 20 -3.08 1.79 6.11
CA ALA A 20 -2.63 3.02 6.75
C ALA A 20 -1.10 3.11 6.68
N MET A 21 -0.55 4.32 6.54
CA MET A 21 0.91 4.52 6.45
C MET A 21 1.66 3.88 7.63
N LYS A 22 1.10 3.93 8.84
CA LYS A 22 1.66 3.29 10.05
C LYS A 22 1.79 1.76 9.97
N ASP A 23 0.98 1.14 9.10
CA ASP A 23 0.93 -0.31 8.90
C ASP A 23 1.76 -0.75 7.69
N VAL A 24 2.45 0.19 7.02
CA VAL A 24 3.41 -0.08 5.94
C VAL A 24 4.82 -0.16 6.53
N ARG A 25 5.55 -1.22 6.17
CA ARG A 25 6.97 -1.39 6.46
C ARG A 25 7.74 -1.64 5.18
N VAL A 26 8.77 -0.83 4.96
CA VAL A 26 9.69 -0.98 3.84
C VAL A 26 11.05 -1.33 4.41
N GLU A 27 11.58 -2.48 3.99
CA GLU A 27 12.88 -2.99 4.40
C GLU A 27 13.74 -3.13 3.14
N VAL A 28 14.95 -2.57 3.15
CA VAL A 28 15.93 -2.80 2.09
C VAL A 28 17.06 -3.64 2.64
N THR A 29 17.29 -4.77 1.98
CA THR A 29 18.40 -5.66 2.24
C THR A 29 19.45 -5.52 1.13
N ARG A 30 20.59 -6.20 1.26
CA ARG A 30 21.66 -6.19 0.26
C ARG A 30 21.19 -6.61 -1.14
N THR A 31 20.17 -7.46 -1.21
CA THR A 31 19.72 -8.11 -2.45
C THR A 31 18.26 -7.87 -2.74
N ASN A 32 17.45 -7.42 -1.78
CA ASN A 32 16.00 -7.32 -1.95
C ASN A 32 15.42 -6.04 -1.33
N LEU A 33 14.45 -5.47 -2.01
CA LEU A 33 13.45 -4.55 -1.45
C LEU A 33 12.25 -5.39 -0.97
N VAL A 34 11.87 -5.21 0.29
CA VAL A 34 10.74 -5.92 0.89
C VAL A 34 9.72 -4.89 1.37
N VAL A 35 8.51 -4.96 0.83
CA VAL A 35 7.38 -4.12 1.23
C VAL A 35 6.33 -4.99 1.89
N LYS A 36 6.04 -4.66 3.15
CA LYS A 36 5.00 -5.29 3.96
C LYS A 36 3.92 -4.26 4.27
N GLY A 37 2.68 -4.66 4.24
CA GLY A 37 1.55 -3.83 4.62
C GLY A 37 0.44 -4.71 5.19
N LYS A 38 -0.32 -4.21 6.16
CA LYS A 38 -1.55 -4.88 6.59
C LYS A 38 -2.72 -3.95 6.36
N ARG A 39 -3.67 -4.38 5.52
CA ARG A 39 -4.96 -3.71 5.43
C ARG A 39 -5.74 -4.03 6.70
N SER A 40 -5.97 -3.03 7.55
CA SER A 40 -6.80 -3.20 8.73
C SER A 40 -8.26 -2.96 8.37
N ILE A 41 -9.09 -3.85 8.88
CA ILE A 41 -10.51 -3.88 8.66
C ILE A 41 -11.31 -3.39 9.89
N GLN A 42 -10.61 -2.80 10.87
CA GLN A 42 -11.19 -2.47 12.17
C GLN A 42 -12.33 -1.44 12.12
N TRP A 43 -12.35 -0.54 11.12
CA TRP A 43 -13.39 0.50 11.02
C TRP A 43 -14.82 -0.09 11.03
N TRP A 44 -15.05 -1.28 10.46
CA TRP A 44 -16.39 -1.90 10.45
C TRP A 44 -16.69 -2.77 11.66
N HIS A 45 -15.67 -3.36 12.28
CA HIS A 45 -15.88 -4.17 13.49
C HIS A 45 -16.26 -3.32 14.71
N GLU A 46 -15.86 -2.05 14.75
CA GLU A 46 -16.18 -1.16 15.88
C GLU A 46 -17.58 -0.53 15.75
N LYS A 47 -18.06 -0.25 14.53
CA LYS A 47 -19.42 0.27 14.30
C LYS A 47 -20.54 -0.76 14.48
N SER A 48 -20.25 -2.06 14.44
CA SER A 48 -21.27 -3.11 14.64
C SER A 48 -21.65 -3.35 16.10
N ARG A 49 -20.91 -2.76 17.06
CA ARG A 49 -21.26 -2.79 18.49
C ARG A 49 -22.24 -1.69 18.92
N GLN A 50 -22.45 -0.66 18.09
CA GLN A 50 -23.56 0.28 18.26
C GLN A 50 -24.67 -0.10 17.29
N GLN A 51 -25.56 -0.94 17.80
CA GLN A 51 -26.84 -1.30 17.22
C GLN A 51 -27.54 -0.08 16.63
N ASP A 52 -27.73 -0.07 15.30
CA ASP A 52 -29.04 0.12 14.61
C ASP A 52 -28.92 0.61 13.14
N SER A 53 -27.75 0.53 12.53
CA SER A 53 -27.65 0.63 11.07
C SER A 53 -26.53 -0.28 10.57
N MET A 54 -26.86 -1.56 10.37
CA MET A 54 -26.02 -2.44 9.56
C MET A 54 -25.95 -1.83 8.16
N SER A 55 -24.89 -1.10 7.88
CA SER A 55 -24.44 -0.86 6.51
C SER A 55 -24.04 -2.23 5.94
N ALA A 56 -25.04 -2.98 5.48
CA ALA A 56 -24.82 -4.24 4.80
C ALA A 56 -24.19 -3.91 3.45
N TYR A 57 -22.90 -4.24 3.30
CA TYR A 57 -22.23 -4.11 2.01
C TYR A 57 -23.01 -4.92 0.98
N HIS A 58 -23.53 -4.26 -0.06
CA HIS A 58 -24.17 -4.95 -1.18
C HIS A 58 -23.15 -5.79 -1.97
N LYS A 59 -21.87 -5.43 -1.90
CA LYS A 59 -20.76 -6.16 -2.50
C LYS A 59 -19.44 -5.80 -1.82
N MET A 60 -18.62 -6.81 -1.52
CA MET A 60 -17.26 -6.64 -1.00
C MET A 60 -16.32 -7.57 -1.76
N GLU A 61 -15.42 -7.01 -2.55
CA GLU A 61 -14.49 -7.79 -3.40
C GLU A 61 -13.09 -7.93 -2.79
N ILE A 62 -12.74 -7.06 -1.83
CA ILE A 62 -11.42 -7.06 -1.21
C ILE A 62 -11.62 -7.11 0.30
N MET A 63 -11.46 -8.31 0.88
CA MET A 63 -11.86 -8.62 2.25
C MET A 63 -10.77 -8.26 3.27
N GLU A 64 -9.58 -8.84 3.16
CA GLU A 64 -8.43 -8.57 4.03
C GLU A 64 -7.21 -9.29 3.45
N GLY A 65 -6.01 -8.79 3.67
CA GLY A 65 -4.81 -9.51 3.26
C GLY A 65 -3.52 -8.80 3.66
N PRO A 66 -2.47 -9.56 4.07
CA PRO A 66 -1.14 -9.00 4.17
C PRO A 66 -0.66 -8.66 2.75
N TYR A 67 -0.30 -7.40 2.53
CA TYR A 67 0.51 -7.02 1.40
C TYR A 67 1.94 -7.45 1.71
N HIS A 68 2.50 -8.36 0.92
CA HIS A 68 3.90 -8.75 1.03
C HIS A 68 4.48 -8.87 -0.37
N VAL A 69 5.40 -7.98 -0.71
CA VAL A 69 6.12 -7.98 -1.98
C VAL A 69 7.61 -8.01 -1.68
N ILE A 70 8.30 -8.97 -2.29
CA ILE A 70 9.76 -9.09 -2.25
C ILE A 70 10.24 -8.88 -3.68
N TRP A 71 11.17 -7.96 -3.86
CA TRP A 71 11.73 -7.67 -5.17
C TRP A 71 13.27 -7.66 -5.14
N PRO A 72 13.94 -8.46 -5.99
CA PRO A 72 15.39 -8.51 -6.02
C PRO A 72 15.99 -7.24 -6.66
N LEU A 73 16.88 -6.58 -5.93
CA LEU A 73 17.57 -5.38 -6.39
C LEU A 73 18.59 -5.70 -7.49
N PRO A 74 18.68 -4.87 -8.55
CA PRO A 74 19.72 -4.92 -9.55
C PRO A 74 21.10 -4.81 -8.91
N ALA A 75 22.08 -5.49 -9.50
CA ALA A 75 23.46 -5.48 -9.00
C ALA A 75 24.07 -4.06 -9.00
N ASN A 76 23.62 -3.21 -9.91
CA ASN A 76 24.02 -1.80 -10.09
C ASN A 76 23.19 -0.80 -9.28
N ALA A 77 22.21 -1.25 -8.48
CA ALA A 77 21.39 -0.32 -7.68
C ALA A 77 22.25 0.36 -6.59
N ASN A 78 22.18 1.69 -6.52
CA ASN A 78 22.81 2.47 -5.45
C ASN A 78 22.02 2.29 -4.14
N LYS A 79 22.65 1.65 -3.16
CA LYS A 79 22.01 1.28 -1.88
C LYS A 79 22.22 2.31 -0.77
N ASP A 80 23.16 3.23 -0.98
CA ASP A 80 23.52 4.26 0.01
C ASP A 80 22.57 5.47 -0.05
N HIS A 81 21.84 5.61 -1.16
CA HIS A 81 20.90 6.71 -1.41
C HIS A 81 19.49 6.18 -1.73
N ILE A 82 18.83 5.62 -0.72
CA ILE A 82 17.44 5.15 -0.85
C ILE A 82 16.52 6.15 -0.16
N SER A 83 15.54 6.67 -0.90
CA SER A 83 14.43 7.45 -0.39
C SER A 83 13.12 6.72 -0.63
N ALA A 84 12.15 6.93 0.26
CA ALA A 84 10.79 6.44 0.11
C ALA A 84 9.82 7.57 0.41
N GLU A 85 8.89 7.80 -0.51
CA GLU A 85 7.84 8.80 -0.35
C GLU A 85 6.48 8.11 -0.41
N PHE A 86 5.60 8.49 0.51
CA PHE A 86 4.23 8.01 0.55
C PHE A 86 3.32 9.08 -0.04
N VAL A 87 2.67 8.77 -1.16
CA VAL A 87 1.69 9.65 -1.80
C VAL A 87 0.30 9.09 -1.55
N TYR A 88 -0.57 9.87 -0.91
CA TYR A 88 -1.97 9.49 -0.71
C TYR A 88 -2.69 9.41 -2.06
N GLY A 89 -3.37 8.30 -2.31
CA GLY A 89 -4.13 8.07 -3.53
C GLY A 89 -5.18 9.16 -3.75
N ARG A 90 -5.14 9.79 -4.93
CA ARG A 90 -6.09 10.83 -5.34
C ARG A 90 -7.45 10.19 -5.62
N ILE A 91 -8.46 10.50 -4.82
CA ILE A 91 -9.86 10.24 -5.17
C ILE A 91 -10.32 11.43 -6.02
N ALA A 92 -10.49 11.21 -7.32
CA ALA A 92 -11.23 12.13 -8.16
C ALA A 92 -12.70 11.71 -8.10
N THR A 93 -13.51 12.43 -7.33
CA THR A 93 -14.96 12.34 -7.48
C THR A 93 -15.35 13.28 -8.60
N ASP A 94 -15.91 12.74 -9.67
CA ASP A 94 -16.67 13.55 -10.62
C ASP A 94 -17.94 13.97 -9.89
N HIS A 95 -17.99 15.22 -9.43
CA HIS A 95 -19.22 15.80 -8.95
C HIS A 95 -19.90 16.38 -10.17
N ASP A 96 -20.67 15.54 -10.87
CA ASP A 96 -21.65 16.03 -11.83
C ASP A 96 -22.75 16.75 -11.03
N THR A 97 -23.12 17.89 -11.58
CA THR A 97 -23.84 19.05 -11.02
C THR A 97 -25.17 18.73 -10.33
#